data_AF-A0A2P5CAQ0-F1
#
_entry.id   AF-A0A2P5CAQ0-F1
#
_cell.length_a   1.000
_cell.length_b   1.000
_cell.length_c   1.000
_cell.angle_alpha   90.00
_cell.angle_beta   90.00
_cell.angle_gamma   90.00
#
_symmetry.space_group_name_H-M   'P 1'
#
loop_
_entity.id
_entity.type
_entity.pdbx_description
1 polymer ?
#
loop_
_entity_poly.entity_id
_entity_poly.type
_entity_poly.pdbx_seq_one_letter_code
_entity_poly.pdbx_strand_id
1 'polypeptide(L)'
;MTNLPPPLILLQSAITSSFLLLLLFGPIQSRADTSPRTFSVTDFGASGDGLRYDTAAIQSAIDACPGGQRCRVVFPPGGTYLTGTVRLKSGVVLEVRVGATVLGGARMEDYPREQWRWYVVVAENASDVGITGGGAIDGQGRAFVERFDERKNVMVSWNRTGACYGDECRPRLVGFLRCRNVVVSNVTLTQPAYWW
;
A
#
# COMPACT_ATOMS: atom_id res chain seq x y z
N MET A 1 81.73 -13.04 67.09
CA MET A 1 81.77 -12.97 65.61
C MET A 1 80.91 -14.12 65.10
N THR A 2 79.59 -13.96 65.22
CA THR A 2 78.64 -13.67 64.11
C THR A 2 78.32 -14.89 63.25
N ASN A 3 77.22 -15.55 63.64
CA ASN A 3 76.47 -16.54 62.86
C ASN A 3 75.98 -15.93 61.53
N LEU A 4 76.07 -16.70 60.45
CA LEU A 4 75.40 -16.44 59.17
C LEU A 4 74.47 -17.63 58.86
N PRO A 5 73.18 -17.41 58.56
CA PRO A 5 72.32 -18.48 58.04
C PRO A 5 72.42 -18.59 56.49
N PRO A 6 72.08 -19.75 55.90
CA PRO A 6 72.07 -19.96 54.45
C PRO A 6 70.80 -19.37 53.77
N PRO A 7 70.79 -19.20 52.44
CA PRO A 7 69.75 -18.43 51.74
C PRO A 7 68.47 -19.24 51.46
N LEU A 8 67.35 -18.52 51.45
CA LEU A 8 66.01 -18.99 51.11
C LEU A 8 65.90 -19.34 49.61
N ILE A 9 65.46 -20.56 49.31
CA ILE A 9 65.08 -21.01 47.96
C ILE A 9 63.65 -20.52 47.69
N LEU A 10 63.49 -19.65 46.69
CA LEU A 10 62.18 -19.22 46.18
C LEU A 10 61.66 -20.27 45.17
N LEU A 11 60.57 -20.95 45.53
CA LEU A 11 59.81 -21.82 44.64
C LEU A 11 58.82 -20.96 43.84
N GLN A 12 59.05 -20.74 42.54
CA GLN A 12 58.07 -20.12 41.65
C GLN A 12 57.15 -21.19 41.06
N SER A 13 55.85 -21.06 41.34
CA SER A 13 54.77 -21.92 40.88
C SER A 13 54.46 -21.70 39.40
N ALA A 14 54.41 -22.80 38.64
CA ALA A 14 53.99 -22.85 37.24
C ALA A 14 52.48 -22.67 37.12
N ILE A 15 52.03 -21.69 36.33
CA ILE A 15 50.63 -21.55 35.92
C ILE A 15 50.50 -22.21 34.54
N THR A 16 49.87 -23.39 34.50
CA THR A 16 49.52 -24.08 33.26
C THR A 16 48.31 -23.39 32.62
N SER A 17 48.52 -22.83 31.42
CA SER A 17 47.50 -22.16 30.63
C SER A 17 46.58 -23.20 29.98
N SER A 18 45.35 -23.29 30.48
CA SER A 18 44.28 -24.07 29.85
C SER A 18 43.56 -23.16 28.85
N PHE A 19 43.88 -23.30 27.56
CA PHE A 19 43.22 -22.58 26.47
C PHE A 19 41.79 -23.13 26.30
N LEU A 20 40.82 -22.39 26.85
CA LEU A 20 39.40 -22.63 26.65
C LEU A 20 39.04 -22.28 25.19
N LEU A 21 38.90 -23.30 24.34
CA LEU A 21 38.43 -23.16 22.96
C LEU A 21 36.92 -22.85 22.98
N LEU A 22 36.57 -21.57 23.14
CA LEU A 22 35.22 -21.05 22.93
C LEU A 22 34.86 -21.22 21.45
N LEU A 23 34.04 -22.24 21.14
CA LEU A 23 33.36 -22.37 19.86
C LEU A 23 32.50 -21.12 19.63
N LEU A 24 32.98 -20.20 18.79
CA LEU A 24 32.24 -19.04 18.30
C LEU A 24 31.12 -19.48 17.34
N PHE A 25 30.12 -20.22 17.84
CA PHE A 25 28.82 -20.28 17.17
C PHE A 25 28.09 -18.96 17.47
N GLY A 26 28.49 -17.91 16.75
CA GLY A 26 27.69 -16.69 16.70
C GLY A 26 26.28 -17.03 16.22
N PRO A 27 25.22 -16.42 16.79
CA PRO A 27 23.86 -16.69 16.34
C PRO A 27 23.77 -16.36 14.86
N ILE A 28 23.33 -17.33 14.05
CA ILE A 28 22.94 -17.12 12.67
C ILE A 28 21.78 -16.13 12.71
N GLN A 29 22.08 -14.84 12.53
CA GLN A 29 21.03 -13.84 12.37
C GLN A 29 20.43 -14.04 10.98
N SER A 30 19.28 -14.71 10.94
CA SER A 30 18.42 -14.73 9.76
C SER A 30 18.05 -13.29 9.45
N ARG A 31 18.63 -12.72 8.39
CA ARG A 31 18.18 -11.43 7.87
C ARG A 31 16.77 -11.65 7.33
N ALA A 32 15.79 -11.05 7.97
CA ALA A 32 14.44 -10.99 7.42
C ALA A 32 14.54 -10.43 5.98
N ASP A 33 13.95 -11.14 5.02
CA ASP A 33 13.87 -10.68 3.64
C ASP A 33 13.14 -9.33 3.61
N THR A 34 13.88 -8.27 3.30
CA THR A 34 13.38 -6.90 3.26
C THR A 34 12.82 -6.53 1.88
N SER A 35 12.81 -7.48 0.93
CA SER A 35 12.20 -7.25 -0.36
C SER A 35 10.69 -7.06 -0.20
N PRO A 36 10.09 -6.04 -0.87
CA PRO A 36 8.65 -5.84 -0.78
C PRO A 36 7.90 -7.06 -1.29
N ARG A 37 7.00 -7.60 -0.46
CA ARG A 37 6.07 -8.65 -0.91
C ARG A 37 5.23 -8.11 -2.06
N THR A 38 5.00 -8.91 -3.08
CA THR A 38 4.30 -8.50 -4.29
C THR A 38 3.15 -9.46 -4.56
N PHE A 39 1.96 -8.92 -4.79
CA PHE A 39 0.74 -9.67 -5.10
C PHE A 39 0.12 -9.09 -6.38
N SER A 40 -0.07 -9.92 -7.42
CA SER A 40 -0.80 -9.48 -8.61
C SER A 40 -2.30 -9.59 -8.35
N VAL A 41 -3.09 -8.60 -8.74
CA VAL A 41 -4.57 -8.67 -8.59
C VAL A 41 -5.18 -9.85 -9.36
N THR A 42 -4.53 -10.30 -10.43
CA THR A 42 -4.94 -11.47 -11.23
C THR A 42 -4.83 -12.78 -10.46
N ASP A 43 -3.89 -12.89 -9.52
CA ASP A 43 -3.72 -14.09 -8.67
C ASP A 43 -4.90 -14.24 -7.69
N PHE A 44 -5.66 -13.16 -7.48
CA PHE A 44 -6.87 -13.10 -6.66
C PHE A 44 -8.16 -13.10 -7.50
N GLY A 45 -8.04 -13.35 -8.81
CA GLY A 45 -9.18 -13.50 -9.71
C GLY A 45 -9.68 -12.20 -10.36
N ALA A 46 -8.89 -11.12 -10.36
CA ALA A 46 -9.22 -9.93 -11.14
C ALA A 46 -9.14 -10.24 -12.64
N SER A 47 -10.20 -9.91 -13.36
CA SER A 47 -10.35 -10.17 -14.79
C SER A 47 -9.61 -9.15 -15.67
N GLY A 48 -9.62 -7.87 -15.28
CA GLY A 48 -9.01 -6.80 -16.06
C GLY A 48 -9.71 -6.53 -17.40
N ASP A 49 -10.99 -6.90 -17.54
CA ASP A 49 -11.75 -6.76 -18.79
C ASP A 49 -12.51 -5.42 -18.94
N GLY A 50 -12.58 -4.63 -17.87
CA GLY A 50 -13.30 -3.36 -17.80
C GLY A 50 -14.82 -3.49 -17.73
N LEU A 51 -15.35 -4.72 -17.61
CA LEU A 51 -16.78 -5.04 -17.61
C LEU A 51 -17.22 -5.62 -16.26
N ARG A 52 -16.44 -6.55 -15.70
CA ARG A 52 -16.70 -7.15 -14.40
C ARG A 52 -16.07 -6.32 -13.30
N TYR A 53 -16.78 -6.20 -12.17
CA TYR A 53 -16.19 -5.60 -10.97
C TYR A 53 -15.13 -6.51 -10.38
N ASP A 54 -13.90 -6.03 -10.39
CA ASP A 54 -12.73 -6.67 -9.80
C ASP A 54 -12.51 -6.25 -8.32
N THR A 55 -13.42 -5.45 -7.75
CA THR A 55 -13.32 -4.88 -6.39
C THR A 55 -12.89 -5.90 -5.34
N ALA A 56 -13.53 -7.09 -5.33
CA ALA A 56 -13.26 -8.13 -4.34
C ALA A 56 -11.86 -8.75 -4.52
N ALA A 57 -11.41 -8.95 -5.76
CA ALA A 57 -10.09 -9.48 -6.07
C ALA A 57 -8.99 -8.47 -5.71
N ILE A 58 -9.19 -7.20 -6.06
CA ILE A 58 -8.25 -6.11 -5.73
C ILE A 58 -8.14 -5.96 -4.20
N GLN A 59 -9.28 -5.93 -3.49
CA GLN A 59 -9.27 -5.83 -2.03
C GLN A 59 -8.60 -7.05 -1.40
N SER A 60 -8.84 -8.26 -1.92
CA SER A 60 -8.19 -9.48 -1.43
C SER A 60 -6.67 -9.45 -1.61
N ALA A 61 -6.17 -8.91 -2.73
CA ALA A 61 -4.74 -8.72 -2.96
C ALA A 61 -4.12 -7.72 -1.97
N ILE A 62 -4.83 -6.62 -1.67
CA ILE A 62 -4.45 -5.66 -0.62
C ILE A 62 -4.45 -6.32 0.76
N ASP A 63 -5.47 -7.12 1.06
CA ASP A 63 -5.64 -7.75 2.36
C ASP A 63 -4.57 -8.83 2.61
N ALA A 64 -4.10 -9.50 1.56
CA ALA A 64 -3.01 -10.47 1.62
C ALA A 64 -1.64 -9.85 1.98
N CYS A 65 -1.47 -8.53 1.83
CA CYS A 65 -0.24 -7.86 2.25
C CYS A 65 -0.02 -8.01 3.77
N PRO A 66 1.17 -8.46 4.21
CA PRO A 66 1.47 -8.61 5.63
C PRO A 66 1.58 -7.25 6.33
N GLY A 67 1.04 -7.14 7.54
CA GLY A 67 1.13 -5.93 8.35
C GLY A 67 2.57 -5.62 8.77
N GLY A 68 2.91 -4.33 8.83
CA GLY A 68 4.23 -3.86 9.27
C GLY A 68 5.37 -4.03 8.26
N GLN A 69 5.06 -4.46 7.03
CA GLN A 69 6.05 -4.62 5.96
C GLN A 69 5.60 -3.89 4.70
N ARG A 70 6.56 -3.49 3.87
CA ARG A 70 6.26 -2.89 2.56
C ARG A 70 5.72 -3.98 1.62
N CYS A 71 4.62 -3.69 0.97
CA CYS A 71 3.93 -4.59 0.06
C CYS A 71 3.50 -3.84 -1.20
N ARG A 72 3.58 -4.51 -2.35
CA ARG A 72 3.09 -4.02 -3.62
C ARG A 72 1.92 -4.85 -4.09
N VAL A 73 0.85 -4.18 -4.51
CA VAL A 73 -0.29 -4.79 -5.21
C VAL A 73 -0.21 -4.38 -6.66
N VAL A 74 0.06 -5.33 -7.55
CA VAL A 74 0.37 -5.08 -8.95
C VAL A 74 -0.86 -5.24 -9.81
N PHE A 75 -1.08 -4.26 -10.70
CA PHE A 75 -2.04 -4.34 -11.80
C PHE A 75 -1.23 -4.55 -13.09
N PRO A 76 -1.30 -5.75 -13.70
CA PRO A 76 -0.58 -6.06 -14.94
C PRO A 76 -0.93 -5.14 -16.14
N PRO A 77 0.01 -4.90 -17.06
CA PRO A 77 -0.25 -4.16 -18.29
C PRO A 77 -1.42 -4.70 -19.10
N GLY A 78 -2.17 -3.81 -19.76
CA GLY A 78 -3.27 -4.16 -20.66
C GLY A 78 -4.61 -4.46 -19.98
N GLY A 79 -4.64 -4.54 -18.64
CA GLY A 79 -5.87 -4.76 -17.88
C GLY A 79 -6.63 -3.46 -17.56
N THR A 80 -7.95 -3.49 -17.71
CA THR A 80 -8.87 -2.47 -17.21
C THR A 80 -9.66 -3.05 -16.05
N TYR A 81 -9.44 -2.55 -14.84
CA TYR A 81 -9.97 -3.13 -13.61
C TYR A 81 -11.12 -2.26 -13.11
N LEU A 82 -12.34 -2.59 -13.53
CA LEU A 82 -13.55 -1.90 -13.07
C LEU A 82 -13.74 -2.18 -11.57
N THR A 83 -13.90 -1.14 -10.76
CA THR A 83 -13.96 -1.29 -9.31
C THR A 83 -14.88 -0.25 -8.67
N GLY A 84 -15.49 -0.64 -7.55
CA GLY A 84 -15.97 0.31 -6.55
C GLY A 84 -14.82 0.81 -5.68
N THR A 85 -15.13 1.31 -4.47
CA THR A 85 -14.09 1.77 -3.54
C THR A 85 -13.15 0.63 -3.13
N VAL A 86 -11.85 0.80 -3.35
CA VAL A 86 -10.79 -0.04 -2.76
C VAL A 86 -10.04 0.70 -1.66
N ARG A 87 -9.76 0.01 -0.56
CA ARG A 87 -9.17 0.59 0.65
C ARG A 87 -7.76 0.06 0.87
N LEU A 88 -6.79 0.96 0.82
CA LEU A 88 -5.41 0.67 1.16
C LEU A 88 -5.20 0.65 2.68
N LYS A 89 -4.20 -0.10 3.13
CA LYS A 89 -3.71 -0.16 4.51
C LYS A 89 -2.23 0.20 4.58
N SER A 90 -1.72 0.43 5.79
CA SER A 90 -0.31 0.79 5.98
C SER A 90 0.64 -0.22 5.34
N GLY A 91 1.70 0.28 4.70
CA GLY A 91 2.71 -0.51 3.99
C GLY A 91 2.33 -0.90 2.57
N VAL A 92 1.11 -0.62 2.10
CA VAL A 92 0.64 -1.05 0.76
C VAL A 92 0.79 0.06 -0.27
N VAL A 93 1.53 -0.23 -1.34
CA VAL A 93 1.61 0.61 -2.55
C VAL A 93 0.97 -0.14 -3.71
N LEU A 94 0.00 0.50 -4.38
CA LEU A 94 -0.49 0.02 -5.66
C LEU A 94 0.56 0.28 -6.74
N GLU A 95 0.88 -0.73 -7.54
CA GLU A 95 1.71 -0.61 -8.74
C GLU A 95 0.83 -0.85 -9.97
N VAL A 96 0.22 0.22 -10.44
CA VAL A 96 -0.59 0.24 -11.66
C VAL A 96 0.34 0.40 -12.84
N ARG A 97 0.65 -0.72 -13.52
CA ARG A 97 1.67 -0.72 -14.57
C ARG A 97 1.20 0.01 -15.83
N VAL A 98 2.14 0.43 -16.66
CA VAL A 98 1.87 1.04 -17.97
C VAL A 98 0.85 0.20 -18.76
N GLY A 99 -0.18 0.87 -19.29
CA GLY A 99 -1.28 0.23 -20.02
C GLY A 99 -2.35 -0.43 -19.14
N ALA A 100 -2.18 -0.44 -17.81
CA ALA A 100 -3.23 -0.83 -16.88
C ALA A 100 -4.05 0.37 -16.43
N THR A 101 -5.34 0.16 -16.19
CA THR A 101 -6.26 1.19 -15.69
C THR A 101 -7.08 0.65 -14.54
N VAL A 102 -7.04 1.31 -13.38
CA VAL A 102 -8.05 1.15 -12.33
C VAL A 102 -9.21 2.07 -12.67
N LEU A 103 -10.34 1.49 -13.03
CA LEU A 103 -11.50 2.20 -13.57
C LEU A 103 -12.59 2.29 -12.49
N GLY A 104 -12.88 3.50 -12.00
CA GLY A 104 -13.88 3.75 -10.97
C GLY A 104 -15.30 3.59 -11.51
N GLY A 105 -16.10 2.75 -10.85
CA GLY A 105 -17.46 2.47 -11.24
C GLY A 105 -18.36 3.72 -11.21
N ALA A 106 -19.30 3.77 -12.14
CA ALA A 106 -20.21 4.90 -12.31
C ALA A 106 -21.56 4.71 -11.60
N ARG A 107 -21.72 3.71 -10.73
CA ARG A 107 -22.97 3.46 -10.00
C ARG A 107 -22.83 3.87 -8.55
N MET A 108 -23.93 4.35 -7.97
CA MET A 108 -23.93 4.80 -6.58
C MET A 108 -23.65 3.64 -5.61
N GLU A 109 -24.12 2.45 -5.95
CA GLU A 109 -23.99 1.24 -5.13
C GLU A 109 -22.54 0.72 -5.04
N ASP A 110 -21.64 1.22 -5.89
CA ASP A 110 -20.22 0.88 -5.90
C ASP A 110 -19.44 1.54 -4.74
N TYR A 111 -20.07 2.51 -4.08
CA TYR A 111 -19.48 3.33 -3.04
C TYR A 111 -20.19 3.10 -1.69
N PRO A 112 -19.47 3.27 -0.56
CA PRO A 112 -20.05 3.06 0.77
C PRO A 112 -21.23 4.01 1.04
N ARG A 113 -22.09 3.67 2.00
CA ARG A 113 -23.23 4.52 2.37
C ARG A 113 -22.80 5.94 2.76
N GLU A 114 -21.66 6.08 3.43
CA GLU A 114 -21.16 7.38 3.88
C GLU A 114 -20.47 8.16 2.75
N GLN A 115 -21.07 9.26 2.30
CA GLN A 115 -20.57 10.07 1.18
C GLN A 115 -19.14 10.61 1.36
N TRP A 116 -18.75 10.92 2.59
CA TRP A 116 -17.38 11.38 2.87
C TRP A 116 -16.31 10.31 2.56
N ARG A 117 -16.72 9.06 2.32
CA ARG A 117 -15.87 7.92 1.94
C ARG A 117 -15.96 7.54 0.46
N TRP A 118 -16.67 8.31 -0.36
CA TRP A 118 -16.76 8.05 -1.80
C TRP A 118 -15.45 8.40 -2.50
N TYR A 119 -14.62 7.37 -2.69
CA TYR A 119 -13.37 7.41 -3.43
C TYR A 119 -13.26 6.16 -4.30
N VAL A 120 -12.59 6.24 -5.45
CA VAL A 120 -12.18 5.04 -6.18
C VAL A 120 -11.08 4.31 -5.39
N VAL A 121 -10.02 5.03 -5.01
CA VAL A 121 -8.94 4.52 -4.15
C VAL A 121 -8.83 5.39 -2.89
N VAL A 122 -8.83 4.78 -1.70
CA VAL A 122 -8.66 5.53 -0.45
C VAL A 122 -7.75 4.83 0.55
N ALA A 123 -6.98 5.62 1.29
CA ALA A 123 -6.31 5.21 2.50
C ALA A 123 -6.71 6.14 3.66
N GLU A 124 -6.96 5.57 4.83
CA GLU A 124 -7.33 6.33 6.03
C GLU A 124 -6.41 5.91 7.19
N ASN A 125 -5.81 6.89 7.89
CA ASN A 125 -4.94 6.64 9.05
C ASN A 125 -3.79 5.65 8.79
N ALA A 126 -3.23 5.67 7.57
CA ALA A 126 -2.20 4.73 7.13
C ALA A 126 -0.80 5.36 7.03
N SER A 127 0.26 4.56 7.09
CA SER A 127 1.63 4.99 6.78
C SER A 127 2.24 4.16 5.65
N ASP A 128 3.19 4.75 4.92
CA ASP A 128 3.98 4.04 3.90
C ASP A 128 3.07 3.42 2.82
N VAL A 129 2.18 4.26 2.29
CA VAL A 129 1.05 3.90 1.43
C VAL A 129 1.10 4.70 0.13
N GLY A 130 0.58 4.18 -0.98
CA GLY A 130 0.69 4.94 -2.22
C GLY A 130 0.20 4.27 -3.51
N ILE A 131 0.47 4.95 -4.63
CA ILE A 131 0.14 4.52 -5.99
C ILE A 131 1.31 4.88 -6.92
N THR A 132 1.76 3.93 -7.74
CA THR A 132 2.86 4.08 -8.71
C THR A 132 2.63 3.23 -9.96
N GLY A 133 3.53 3.26 -10.95
CA GLY A 133 3.69 2.16 -11.94
C GLY A 133 3.52 2.50 -13.42
N GLY A 134 3.05 3.71 -13.76
CA GLY A 134 2.96 4.26 -15.11
C GLY A 134 1.60 4.08 -15.79
N GLY A 135 0.66 3.39 -15.16
CA GLY A 135 -0.72 3.25 -15.62
C GLY A 135 -1.63 4.37 -15.11
N ALA A 136 -2.94 4.11 -15.08
CA ALA A 136 -3.95 5.12 -14.77
C ALA A 136 -4.91 4.73 -13.64
N ILE A 137 -5.35 5.72 -12.87
CA ILE A 137 -6.60 5.70 -12.11
C ILE A 137 -7.58 6.62 -12.85
N ASP A 138 -8.66 6.06 -13.36
CA ASP A 138 -9.69 6.76 -14.13
C ASP A 138 -11.02 6.76 -13.38
N GLY A 139 -11.60 7.92 -13.12
CA GLY A 139 -12.84 8.07 -12.35
C GLY A 139 -14.13 8.05 -13.18
N GLN A 140 -14.03 7.80 -14.49
CA GLN A 140 -15.14 7.80 -15.43
C GLN A 140 -15.98 9.09 -15.44
N GLY A 141 -15.39 10.27 -15.20
CA GLY A 141 -16.11 11.53 -15.03
C GLY A 141 -17.15 11.86 -16.11
N ARG A 142 -16.93 11.44 -17.37
CA ARG A 142 -17.92 11.58 -18.45
C ARG A 142 -19.18 10.74 -18.26
N ALA A 143 -19.09 9.58 -17.61
CA ALA A 143 -20.25 8.75 -17.27
C ALA A 143 -21.20 9.45 -16.29
N PHE A 144 -20.72 10.51 -15.63
CA PHE A 144 -21.50 11.32 -14.71
C PHE A 144 -22.13 12.56 -15.37
N VAL A 145 -21.97 12.78 -16.68
CA VAL A 145 -22.56 13.94 -17.38
C VAL A 145 -24.00 13.62 -17.77
N GLU A 146 -24.96 14.41 -17.28
CA GLU A 146 -26.38 14.34 -17.68
C GLU A 146 -26.65 15.21 -18.91
N ARG A 147 -26.06 16.40 -18.96
CA ARG A 147 -26.21 17.34 -20.08
C ARG A 147 -24.90 18.08 -20.32
N PHE A 148 -24.48 18.11 -21.58
CA PHE A 148 -23.36 18.92 -22.01
C PHE A 148 -23.72 20.40 -21.98
N ASP A 149 -22.77 21.22 -21.56
CA ASP A 149 -22.90 22.67 -21.48
C ASP A 149 -21.55 23.31 -21.82
N GLU A 150 -21.58 24.43 -22.52
CA GLU A 150 -20.36 25.10 -23.01
C GLU A 150 -19.49 25.64 -21.87
N ARG A 151 -20.08 25.96 -20.71
CA ARG A 151 -19.35 26.48 -19.54
C ARG A 151 -19.02 25.38 -18.54
N LYS A 152 -20.02 24.63 -18.10
CA LYS A 152 -19.87 23.58 -17.09
C LYS A 152 -20.93 22.51 -17.30
N ASN A 153 -20.50 21.32 -17.71
CA ASN A 153 -21.39 20.15 -17.84
C ASN A 153 -22.27 20.00 -16.61
N VAL A 154 -23.55 19.73 -16.84
CA VAL A 154 -24.48 19.31 -15.80
C VAL A 154 -24.17 17.86 -15.51
N MET A 155 -23.78 17.59 -14.27
CA MET A 155 -23.37 16.27 -13.83
C MET A 155 -24.39 15.70 -12.85
N VAL A 156 -24.56 14.39 -12.86
CA VAL A 156 -25.40 13.69 -11.89
C VAL A 156 -24.96 14.05 -10.47
N SER A 157 -25.94 14.27 -9.61
CA SER A 157 -25.73 14.45 -8.17
C SER A 157 -26.47 13.35 -7.43
N TRP A 158 -25.73 12.48 -6.75
CA TRP A 158 -26.29 11.41 -5.91
C TRP A 158 -26.79 11.91 -4.55
N ASN A 159 -27.57 12.99 -4.54
CA ASN A 159 -28.17 13.57 -3.32
C ASN A 159 -29.35 12.76 -2.75
N ARG A 160 -29.74 11.67 -3.43
CA ARG A 160 -30.94 10.88 -3.13
C ARG A 160 -30.87 10.07 -1.82
N THR A 161 -29.69 9.87 -1.25
CA THR A 161 -29.54 9.17 0.05
C THR A 161 -29.69 10.08 1.25
N GLY A 162 -29.80 11.40 1.06
CA GLY A 162 -29.72 12.39 2.14
C GLY A 162 -28.33 12.52 2.76
N ALA A 163 -27.32 11.80 2.23
CA ALA A 163 -25.94 11.83 2.73
C ALA A 163 -25.15 13.08 2.27
N CYS A 164 -25.70 13.86 1.35
CA CYS A 164 -25.11 15.09 0.83
C CYS A 164 -26.22 16.00 0.27
N TYR A 165 -25.94 17.30 0.23
CA TYR A 165 -26.87 18.32 -0.23
C TYR A 165 -26.25 19.10 -1.39
N GLY A 166 -27.07 19.50 -2.36
CA GLY A 166 -26.64 20.25 -3.55
C GLY A 166 -26.25 19.37 -4.75
N ASP A 167 -25.51 19.98 -5.67
CA ASP A 167 -25.31 19.48 -7.04
C ASP A 167 -23.98 18.73 -7.23
N GLU A 168 -23.26 18.51 -6.14
CA GLU A 168 -21.88 18.03 -6.15
C GLU A 168 -21.69 16.77 -5.29
N CYS A 169 -22.59 15.81 -5.47
CA CYS A 169 -22.55 14.50 -4.81
C CYS A 169 -22.02 13.41 -5.74
N ARG A 170 -20.68 13.27 -5.83
CA ARG A 170 -20.01 12.32 -6.72
C ARG A 170 -18.72 11.78 -6.07
N PRO A 171 -18.22 10.61 -6.51
CA PRO A 171 -17.02 10.03 -5.94
C PRO A 171 -15.77 10.81 -6.31
N ARG A 172 -14.85 10.92 -5.36
CA ARG A 172 -13.50 11.47 -5.57
C ARG A 172 -12.61 10.39 -6.19
N LEU A 173 -11.54 10.80 -6.85
CA LEU A 173 -10.67 9.85 -7.52
C LEU A 173 -9.77 9.09 -6.53
N VAL A 174 -8.91 9.81 -5.81
CA VAL A 174 -7.97 9.24 -4.83
C VAL A 174 -7.99 10.07 -3.55
N GLY A 175 -7.93 9.41 -2.38
CA GLY A 175 -7.87 10.07 -1.08
C GLY A 175 -6.85 9.44 -0.13
N PHE A 176 -5.96 10.25 0.43
CA PHE A 176 -5.06 9.85 1.52
C PHE A 176 -5.38 10.68 2.77
N LEU A 177 -6.26 10.16 3.62
CA LEU A 177 -6.80 10.88 4.77
C LEU A 177 -5.98 10.56 6.01
N ARG A 178 -5.37 11.58 6.62
CA ARG A 178 -4.50 11.45 7.82
C ARG A 178 -3.40 10.39 7.64
N CYS A 179 -2.83 10.31 6.44
CA CYS A 179 -1.78 9.36 6.12
C CYS A 179 -0.38 9.99 6.27
N ARG A 180 0.64 9.16 6.50
CA ARG A 180 2.06 9.56 6.57
C ARG A 180 2.88 8.82 5.51
N ASN A 181 3.96 9.42 5.02
CA ASN A 181 4.84 8.83 4.01
C ASN A 181 4.07 8.31 2.78
N VAL A 182 3.22 9.19 2.22
CA VAL A 182 2.42 8.86 1.04
C VAL A 182 3.30 8.97 -0.21
N VAL A 183 3.28 7.96 -1.07
CA VAL A 183 3.95 7.98 -2.39
C VAL A 183 2.93 7.97 -3.51
N VAL A 184 2.91 9.03 -4.31
CA VAL A 184 2.19 9.07 -5.58
C VAL A 184 3.18 9.51 -6.64
N SER A 185 3.58 8.60 -7.53
CA SER A 185 4.59 8.90 -8.53
C SER A 185 4.39 8.06 -9.78
N ASN A 186 4.63 8.66 -10.95
CA ASN A 186 4.48 7.98 -12.24
C ASN A 186 3.14 7.23 -12.35
N VAL A 187 2.01 7.93 -12.17
CA VAL A 187 0.67 7.38 -12.39
C VAL A 187 -0.20 8.51 -12.95
N THR A 188 -1.06 8.17 -13.90
CA THR A 188 -2.02 9.12 -14.47
C THR A 188 -3.30 9.12 -13.64
N LEU A 189 -3.71 10.30 -13.17
CA LEU A 189 -5.01 10.50 -12.53
C LEU A 189 -5.92 11.24 -13.51
N THR A 190 -7.00 10.61 -13.97
CA THR A 190 -7.82 11.13 -15.06
C THR A 190 -9.32 10.98 -14.83
N GLN A 191 -10.08 11.75 -15.59
CA GLN A 191 -11.55 11.72 -15.64
C GLN A 191 -12.20 11.62 -14.25
N PRO A 192 -11.88 12.54 -13.33
CA PRO A 192 -12.55 12.53 -12.04
C PRO A 192 -14.04 12.85 -12.17
N ALA A 193 -14.86 12.19 -11.34
CA ALA A 193 -16.27 12.57 -11.21
C ALA A 193 -16.46 13.82 -10.34
N TYR A 194 -15.57 14.06 -9.36
CA TYR A 194 -15.65 15.20 -8.45
C TYR A 194 -14.29 15.63 -7.92
N TRP A 195 -13.96 16.92 -8.03
CA TRP A 195 -12.79 17.58 -7.42
C TRP A 195 -13.25 18.79 -6.59
N TRP A 196 -12.60 19.02 -5.45
CA TRP A 196 -12.65 20.30 -4.72
C TRP A 196 -11.43 21.15 -5.07
#